data_AF-A0A4R3AJ82-F1
#
_entry.id   AF-A0A4R3AJ82-F1
#
_cell.length_a   1.000
_cell.length_b   1.000
_cell.length_c   1.000
_cell.angle_alpha   90.00
_cell.angle_beta   90.00
_cell.angle_gamma   90.00
#
_symmetry.space_group_name_H-M   'P 1'
#
loop_
_entity.id
_entity.type
_entity.pdbx_description
1 polymer ?
#
loop_
_entity_poly.entity_id
_entity_poly.type
_entity_poly.pdbx_seq_one_letter_code
_entity_poly.pdbx_strand_id
1 'polypeptide(L)'
;MKTIFFLLVMGMGVTGCNGWHKYSDSDNKIINKIHRRSGLQEIDTLWVSQNDTAVFRSEELIQRYPDRNARLGLRYELRNPKDEMYYFIYNDKQQLVQEGKYTAQYIYEGITYDGNFYNTKRYFYKKNGRLNSVHYQEDGRNFKLEQFAKDGQLTKITYFNKKTGEKEKIEIYKNKKLKETRIYTAFKTYRTVKSF
;
A
#
# COMPACT_ATOMS: atom_id res chain seq x y z
N MET A 1 28.94 -66.92 39.19
CA MET A 1 28.27 -67.95 38.36
C MET A 1 26.80 -67.58 38.20
N LYS A 2 26.20 -68.02 37.08
CA LYS A 2 24.85 -67.73 36.57
C LYS A 2 24.71 -66.44 35.76
N THR A 3 25.30 -66.51 34.56
CA THR A 3 24.64 -66.18 33.29
C THR A 3 23.21 -66.71 33.26
N ILE A 4 22.27 -66.01 32.59
CA ILE A 4 21.25 -66.58 31.68
C ILE A 4 20.45 -65.47 30.97
N PHE A 5 20.52 -65.56 29.64
CA PHE A 5 19.53 -65.27 28.59
C PHE A 5 18.99 -63.86 28.33
N PHE A 6 19.55 -63.29 27.25
CA PHE A 6 18.84 -62.62 26.16
C PHE A 6 17.47 -63.26 25.85
N LEU A 7 16.42 -62.45 25.75
CA LEU A 7 15.39 -62.67 24.74
C LEU A 7 14.89 -61.32 24.20
N LEU A 8 15.09 -61.18 22.90
CA LEU A 8 14.85 -60.03 22.06
C LEU A 8 13.48 -60.26 21.42
N VAL A 9 12.48 -59.44 21.77
CA VAL A 9 11.19 -59.44 21.07
C VAL A 9 11.08 -58.13 20.32
N MET A 10 11.36 -58.21 19.01
CA MET A 10 10.97 -57.22 18.03
C MET A 10 9.45 -57.15 17.98
N GLY A 11 8.88 -56.03 18.42
CA GLY A 11 7.53 -55.61 18.06
C GLY A 11 7.60 -54.53 16.99
N MET A 12 7.63 -54.93 15.71
CA MET A 12 7.42 -54.01 14.60
C MET A 12 5.94 -53.60 14.56
N GLY A 13 5.62 -52.45 15.16
CA GLY A 13 4.36 -51.74 14.94
C GLY A 13 4.55 -50.74 13.81
N VAL A 14 4.37 -51.17 12.55
CA VAL A 14 4.24 -50.27 11.41
C VAL A 14 2.80 -49.80 11.36
N THR A 15 2.49 -48.65 11.97
CA THR A 15 1.27 -47.90 11.64
C THR A 15 1.64 -46.83 10.62
N GLY A 16 1.34 -47.13 9.36
CA GLY A 16 1.37 -46.18 8.27
C GLY A 16 0.15 -45.25 8.27
N CYS A 17 0.39 -44.08 7.68
CA CYS A 17 -0.53 -43.18 6.99
C CYS A 17 -1.28 -42.08 7.76
N ASN A 18 -0.88 -40.86 7.34
CA ASN A 18 -1.72 -39.72 6.99
C ASN A 18 -2.12 -38.75 8.11
N GLY A 19 -1.12 -38.21 8.80
CA GLY A 19 -1.22 -36.86 9.34
C GLY A 19 -1.11 -35.84 8.20
N TRP A 20 -2.23 -35.55 7.53
CA TRP A 20 -2.35 -34.32 6.75
C TRP A 20 -1.82 -33.16 7.59
N HIS A 21 -0.82 -32.44 7.06
CA HIS A 21 -0.54 -31.09 7.51
C HIS A 21 -1.85 -30.31 7.37
N LYS A 22 -2.58 -30.15 8.48
CA LYS A 22 -3.49 -29.03 8.63
C LYS A 22 -2.61 -27.81 8.42
N TYR A 23 -2.72 -27.20 7.24
CA TYR A 23 -2.52 -25.76 7.12
C TYR A 23 -3.35 -25.18 8.27
N SER A 24 -2.69 -24.76 9.35
CA SER A 24 -3.33 -23.88 10.29
C SER A 24 -3.60 -22.63 9.47
N ASP A 25 -4.85 -22.50 9.05
CA ASP A 25 -5.43 -21.27 8.56
C ASP A 25 -5.17 -20.26 9.68
N SER A 26 -4.05 -19.54 9.58
CA SER A 26 -3.63 -18.60 10.58
C SER A 26 -4.64 -17.48 10.49
N ASP A 27 -5.67 -17.56 11.33
CA ASP A 27 -6.70 -16.57 11.62
C ASP A 27 -6.49 -15.28 10.82
N ASN A 28 -7.01 -15.26 9.58
CA ASN A 28 -7.37 -14.02 8.90
C ASN A 28 -8.52 -13.42 9.71
N LYS A 29 -8.22 -12.91 10.91
CA LYS A 29 -9.20 -12.35 11.81
C LYS A 29 -9.62 -11.01 11.20
N ILE A 30 -10.66 -11.08 10.39
CA ILE A 30 -11.37 -9.93 9.84
C ILE A 30 -11.87 -9.11 11.03
N ILE A 31 -11.28 -7.93 11.26
CA ILE A 31 -11.72 -6.99 12.28
C ILE A 31 -12.45 -5.85 11.58
N ASN A 32 -13.77 -6.00 11.47
CA ASN A 32 -14.67 -4.93 11.06
C ASN A 32 -15.02 -4.09 12.30
N LYS A 33 -14.57 -2.83 12.36
CA LYS A 33 -14.91 -1.91 13.45
C LYS A 33 -15.36 -0.56 12.91
N ILE A 34 -16.59 -0.18 13.27
CA ILE A 34 -17.18 1.12 12.99
C ILE A 34 -16.83 2.07 14.13
N HIS A 35 -16.19 3.21 13.82
CA HIS A 35 -15.95 4.27 14.78
C HIS A 35 -16.58 5.57 14.29
N ARG A 36 -17.51 6.12 15.08
CA ARG A 36 -18.14 7.43 14.83
C ARG A 36 -17.49 8.46 15.74
N ARG A 37 -17.00 9.56 15.18
CA ARG A 37 -16.58 10.73 15.95
C ARG A 37 -17.73 11.74 15.97
N SER A 38 -18.21 12.12 17.14
CA SER A 38 -19.25 13.15 17.28
C SER A 38 -18.62 14.54 17.23
N GLY A 39 -18.93 15.34 16.19
CA GLY A 39 -18.53 16.74 16.07
C GLY A 39 -19.20 17.42 14.86
N LEU A 40 -19.52 18.71 15.00
CA LEU A 40 -20.39 19.52 14.11
C LEU A 40 -19.75 19.98 12.78
N GLN A 41 -18.63 19.40 12.34
CA GLN A 41 -18.01 19.70 11.04
C GLN A 41 -17.63 18.40 10.31
N GLU A 42 -18.00 18.36 9.04
CA GLU A 42 -17.97 17.23 8.09
C GLU A 42 -16.73 16.33 8.20
N ILE A 43 -16.98 15.03 8.39
CA ILE A 43 -16.56 13.89 7.55
C ILE A 43 -17.07 12.63 8.26
N ASP A 44 -18.07 11.98 7.65
CA ASP A 44 -18.54 10.66 8.05
C ASP A 44 -17.40 9.65 7.87
N THR A 45 -16.80 9.24 8.98
CA THR A 45 -15.69 8.28 8.97
C THR A 45 -16.25 6.87 8.84
N LEU A 46 -15.86 6.11 7.79
CA LEU A 46 -15.88 4.65 7.90
C LEU A 46 -15.02 3.85 6.89
N TRP A 47 -14.26 2.92 7.48
CA TRP A 47 -13.94 1.54 7.05
C TRP A 47 -12.53 1.24 6.52
N VAL A 48 -11.99 0.18 7.13
CA VAL A 48 -10.74 -0.52 6.85
C VAL A 48 -11.14 -1.96 6.57
N SER A 49 -10.81 -2.52 5.41
CA SER A 49 -10.84 -3.98 5.27
C SER A 49 -9.65 -4.54 4.54
N GLN A 50 -9.05 -5.51 5.21
CA GLN A 50 -8.10 -6.46 4.68
C GLN A 50 -8.92 -7.61 4.08
N ASN A 51 -8.85 -7.83 2.76
CA ASN A 51 -9.46 -8.98 2.08
C ASN A 51 -10.94 -9.26 2.38
N ASP A 52 -11.72 -8.27 2.82
CA ASP A 52 -13.17 -8.42 2.92
C ASP A 52 -13.73 -8.43 1.50
N THR A 53 -13.96 -9.63 0.98
CA THR A 53 -14.57 -9.82 -0.34
C THR A 53 -15.98 -9.21 -0.45
N ALA A 54 -16.61 -8.80 0.66
CA ALA A 54 -17.85 -8.01 0.60
C ALA A 54 -17.58 -6.54 0.21
N VAL A 55 -16.39 -6.00 0.51
CA VAL A 55 -16.02 -4.60 0.29
C VAL A 55 -15.01 -4.42 -0.84
N PHE A 56 -14.17 -5.43 -1.14
CA PHE A 56 -13.15 -5.33 -2.18
C PHE A 56 -13.06 -6.58 -3.07
N ARG A 57 -12.65 -6.38 -4.32
CA ARG A 57 -12.12 -7.43 -5.20
C ARG A 57 -10.63 -7.17 -5.39
N SER A 58 -9.79 -8.16 -5.07
CA SER A 58 -8.37 -8.15 -5.45
C SER A 58 -8.22 -8.79 -6.81
N GLU A 59 -7.66 -8.06 -7.77
CA GLU A 59 -7.31 -8.59 -9.09
C GLU A 59 -5.79 -8.65 -9.24
N GLU A 60 -5.29 -9.82 -9.60
CA GLU A 60 -3.91 -9.97 -10.04
C GLU A 60 -3.78 -9.43 -11.46
N LEU A 61 -2.94 -8.43 -11.64
CA LEU A 61 -2.66 -7.81 -12.93
C LEU A 61 -1.22 -8.10 -13.33
N ILE A 62 -1.05 -8.49 -14.59
CA ILE A 62 0.27 -8.56 -15.20
C ILE A 62 0.62 -7.17 -15.73
N GLN A 63 1.48 -6.44 -15.01
CA GLN A 63 2.08 -5.21 -15.54
C GLN A 63 3.23 -5.58 -16.48
N ARG A 64 2.99 -5.42 -17.79
CA ARG A 64 4.04 -5.43 -18.82
C ARG A 64 4.53 -4.01 -19.07
N TYR A 65 5.85 -3.86 -19.09
CA TYR A 65 6.51 -2.69 -19.65
C TYR A 65 7.33 -3.15 -20.85
N PRO A 66 7.47 -2.35 -21.93
CA PRO A 66 8.17 -2.78 -23.14
C PRO A 66 9.62 -3.26 -22.87
N ASP A 67 10.26 -2.69 -21.86
CA ASP A 67 11.69 -2.89 -21.59
C ASP A 67 11.96 -3.79 -20.37
N ARG A 68 10.93 -4.41 -19.78
CA ARG A 68 11.08 -5.19 -18.53
C ARG A 68 10.18 -6.41 -18.48
N ASN A 69 10.68 -7.44 -17.81
CA ASN A 69 9.89 -8.63 -17.48
C ASN A 69 8.61 -8.23 -16.76
N ALA A 70 7.53 -8.87 -17.18
CA ALA A 70 6.21 -8.66 -16.64
C ALA A 70 6.21 -8.90 -15.12
N ARG A 71 5.49 -8.06 -14.38
CA ARG A 71 5.37 -8.17 -12.93
C ARG A 71 3.93 -8.42 -12.57
N LEU A 72 3.70 -9.38 -11.67
CA LEU A 72 2.42 -9.51 -10.98
C LEU A 72 2.25 -8.31 -10.05
N GLY A 73 1.16 -7.58 -10.24
CA GLY A 73 0.68 -6.52 -9.36
C GLY A 73 -0.69 -6.92 -8.81
N LEU A 74 -1.04 -6.38 -7.65
CA LEU A 74 -2.37 -6.51 -7.07
C LEU A 74 -3.10 -5.18 -7.24
N ARG A 75 -4.30 -5.21 -7.80
CA ARG A 75 -5.23 -4.08 -7.82
C ARG A 75 -6.38 -4.38 -6.87
N TYR A 76 -6.68 -3.44 -5.99
CA TYR A 76 -7.85 -3.50 -5.13
C TYR A 76 -8.95 -2.64 -5.76
N GLU A 77 -10.08 -3.25 -6.07
CA GLU A 77 -11.29 -2.60 -6.57
C GLU A 77 -12.35 -2.61 -5.47
N LEU A 78 -13.01 -1.48 -5.21
CA LEU A 78 -14.10 -1.40 -4.23
C LEU A 78 -15.37 -2.03 -4.79
N ARG A 79 -16.06 -2.84 -3.97
CA ARG A 79 -17.42 -3.30 -4.21
C ARG A 79 -18.39 -2.33 -3.54
N ASN A 80 -19.34 -1.82 -4.32
CA ASN A 80 -20.40 -0.89 -3.85
C ASN A 80 -19.86 0.23 -2.95
N PRO A 81 -18.85 0.99 -3.42
CA PRO A 81 -18.31 2.09 -2.64
C PRO A 81 -19.39 3.11 -2.32
N LYS A 82 -19.43 3.54 -1.07
CA LYS A 82 -20.24 4.67 -0.64
C LYS A 82 -19.58 5.96 -1.08
N ASP A 83 -20.38 6.82 -1.70
CA ASP A 83 -19.97 8.15 -2.13
C ASP A 83 -19.52 9.00 -0.94
N GLU A 84 -18.55 9.87 -1.19
CA GLU A 84 -17.93 10.82 -0.26
C GLU A 84 -17.30 10.20 1.00
N MET A 85 -17.14 8.88 1.05
CA MET A 85 -16.53 8.17 2.18
C MET A 85 -15.01 8.10 2.06
N TYR A 86 -14.32 8.18 3.20
CA TYR A 86 -12.87 8.03 3.29
C TYR A 86 -12.47 6.59 3.63
N TYR A 87 -11.61 5.99 2.81
CA TYR A 87 -11.19 4.60 2.94
C TYR A 87 -9.72 4.49 3.29
N PHE A 88 -9.38 3.46 4.08
CA PHE A 88 -8.02 2.98 4.29
C PHE A 88 -7.92 1.54 3.83
N ILE A 89 -7.04 1.28 2.88
CA ILE A 89 -6.90 -0.01 2.19
C ILE A 89 -5.56 -0.62 2.60
N TYR A 90 -5.59 -1.83 3.15
CA TYR A 90 -4.40 -2.55 3.60
C TYR A 90 -4.17 -3.79 2.74
N ASN A 91 -2.90 -4.18 2.56
CA ASN A 91 -2.56 -5.45 1.92
C ASN A 91 -2.63 -6.65 2.90
N ASP A 92 -2.37 -7.84 2.37
CA ASP A 92 -2.26 -9.11 3.10
C ASP A 92 -1.28 -9.06 4.29
N LYS A 93 -0.22 -8.24 4.19
CA LYS A 93 0.78 -8.00 5.24
C LYS A 93 0.38 -6.92 6.24
N GLN A 94 -0.89 -6.49 6.26
CA GLN A 94 -1.40 -5.41 7.13
C GLN A 94 -0.68 -4.07 6.93
N GLN A 95 -0.19 -3.80 5.72
CA GLN A 95 0.43 -2.53 5.36
C GLN A 95 -0.59 -1.65 4.63
N LEU A 96 -0.74 -0.40 5.04
CA LEU A 96 -1.61 0.57 4.36
C LEU A 96 -1.08 0.81 2.94
N VAL A 97 -1.83 0.43 1.90
CA VAL A 97 -1.42 0.58 0.49
C VAL A 97 -2.11 1.75 -0.21
N GLN A 98 -3.29 2.14 0.24
CA GLN A 98 -4.00 3.30 -0.29
C GLN A 98 -4.92 3.92 0.78
N GLU A 99 -5.00 5.24 0.82
CA GLU A 99 -6.04 5.95 1.53
C GLU A 99 -6.62 7.06 0.66
N GLY A 100 -7.88 7.43 0.86
CA GLY A 100 -8.50 8.52 0.10
C GLY A 100 -10.01 8.55 0.20
N LYS A 101 -10.59 9.62 -0.33
CA LYS A 101 -12.03 9.77 -0.44
C LYS A 101 -12.51 9.19 -1.77
N TYR A 102 -13.51 8.31 -1.72
CA TYR A 102 -14.21 7.87 -2.92
C TYR A 102 -15.24 8.93 -3.30
N THR A 103 -15.32 9.26 -4.58
CA THR A 103 -16.30 10.18 -5.13
C THR A 103 -16.94 9.48 -6.32
N ALA A 104 -18.26 9.27 -6.27
CA ALA A 104 -19.04 8.50 -7.24
C ALA A 104 -19.15 9.20 -8.61
N GLN A 105 -19.10 10.54 -8.60
CA GLN A 105 -19.08 11.35 -9.80
C GLN A 105 -18.23 12.60 -9.56
N TYR A 106 -17.23 12.82 -10.41
CA TYR A 106 -16.31 13.95 -10.25
C TYR A 106 -16.38 14.86 -11.47
N ILE A 107 -16.52 16.18 -11.25
CA ILE A 107 -16.59 17.17 -12.31
C ILE A 107 -15.32 18.02 -12.28
N TYR A 108 -14.57 18.03 -13.38
CA TYR A 108 -13.37 18.86 -13.53
C TYR A 108 -13.35 19.50 -14.91
N GLU A 109 -13.21 20.84 -14.94
CA GLU A 109 -13.24 21.64 -16.18
C GLU A 109 -14.48 21.34 -17.07
N GLY A 110 -15.63 21.07 -16.45
CA GLY A 110 -16.90 20.78 -17.14
C GLY A 110 -17.05 19.34 -17.64
N ILE A 111 -16.03 18.49 -17.48
CA ILE A 111 -16.07 17.07 -17.85
C ILE A 111 -16.44 16.25 -16.62
N THR A 112 -17.38 15.32 -16.80
CA THR A 112 -17.82 14.38 -15.78
C THR A 112 -17.02 13.08 -15.89
N TYR A 113 -16.50 12.62 -14.76
CA TYR A 113 -15.75 11.37 -14.63
C TYR A 113 -16.46 10.41 -13.67
N ASP A 114 -16.29 9.10 -13.92
CA ASP A 114 -16.90 8.01 -13.15
C ASP A 114 -16.34 7.90 -11.72
N GLY A 115 -16.96 7.05 -10.91
CA GLY A 115 -16.63 6.94 -9.49
C GLY A 115 -15.23 6.41 -9.19
N ASN A 116 -14.41 7.19 -8.48
CA ASN A 116 -13.03 6.84 -8.17
C ASN A 116 -12.46 7.61 -6.96
N PHE A 117 -11.23 7.29 -6.58
CA PHE A 117 -10.41 8.05 -5.67
C PHE A 117 -9.64 9.16 -6.40
N TYR A 118 -10.21 10.36 -6.41
CA TYR A 118 -9.56 11.53 -7.02
C TYR A 118 -8.53 12.18 -6.07
N ASN A 119 -8.81 12.14 -4.76
CA ASN A 119 -7.95 12.64 -3.70
C ASN A 119 -7.43 11.46 -2.86
N THR A 120 -6.18 11.06 -3.08
CA THR A 120 -5.64 9.82 -2.51
C THR A 120 -4.15 9.86 -2.23
N LYS A 121 -3.72 9.02 -1.29
CA LYS A 121 -2.32 8.63 -1.11
C LYS A 121 -2.16 7.15 -1.39
N ARG A 122 -1.12 6.81 -2.14
CA ARG A 122 -0.72 5.41 -2.40
C ARG A 122 0.65 5.15 -1.81
N TYR A 123 0.78 4.04 -1.10
CA TYR A 123 1.97 3.66 -0.36
C TYR A 123 2.63 2.48 -1.04
N PHE A 124 3.93 2.60 -1.28
CA PHE A 124 4.71 1.56 -1.91
C PHE A 124 5.79 1.07 -0.96
N TYR A 125 5.91 -0.25 -0.85
CA TYR A 125 6.83 -0.90 0.08
C TYR A 125 7.97 -1.59 -0.67
N LYS A 126 9.12 -1.65 -0.02
CA LYS A 126 10.28 -2.44 -0.45
C LYS A 126 10.02 -3.92 -0.18
N LYS A 127 10.82 -4.80 -0.80
CA LYS A 127 10.75 -6.26 -0.56
C LYS A 127 10.88 -6.65 0.92
N ASN A 128 11.64 -5.87 1.70
CA ASN A 128 11.82 -6.08 3.13
C ASN A 128 10.69 -5.48 4.01
N GLY A 129 9.56 -5.09 3.41
CA GLY A 129 8.41 -4.53 4.10
C GLY A 129 8.53 -3.06 4.52
N ARG A 130 9.69 -2.41 4.35
CA ARG A 130 9.85 -1.00 4.71
C ARG A 130 9.24 -0.07 3.66
N LEU A 131 8.69 1.06 4.10
CA LEU A 131 8.13 2.07 3.19
C LEU A 131 9.20 2.57 2.20
N ASN A 132 8.81 2.65 0.93
CA ASN A 132 9.65 3.13 -0.17
C ASN A 132 9.26 4.54 -0.58
N SER A 133 7.97 4.74 -0.85
CA SER A 133 7.43 6.00 -1.32
C SER A 133 5.95 6.14 -1.01
N VAL A 134 5.50 7.40 -0.94
CA VAL A 134 4.08 7.76 -0.89
C VAL A 134 3.78 8.71 -2.04
N HIS A 135 2.80 8.35 -2.85
CA HIS A 135 2.36 9.10 -4.03
C HIS A 135 1.04 9.78 -3.71
N TYR A 136 0.97 11.09 -3.90
CA TYR A 136 -0.17 11.91 -3.56
C TYR A 136 -0.85 12.39 -4.84
N GLN A 137 -2.16 12.22 -4.85
CA GLN A 137 -3.03 12.65 -5.93
C GLN A 137 -4.08 13.59 -5.37
N GLU A 138 -4.34 14.65 -6.11
CA GLU A 138 -5.41 15.60 -5.86
C GLU A 138 -6.12 15.83 -7.18
N ASP A 139 -7.46 15.79 -7.19
CA ASP A 139 -8.26 15.98 -8.41
C ASP A 139 -7.89 15.00 -9.55
N GLY A 140 -7.54 13.76 -9.21
CA GLY A 140 -7.10 12.78 -10.22
C GLY A 140 -5.64 12.93 -10.67
N ARG A 141 -4.94 13.99 -10.23
CA ARG A 141 -3.63 14.39 -10.74
C ARG A 141 -2.55 14.25 -9.68
N ASN A 142 -1.42 13.65 -10.05
CA ASN A 142 -0.27 13.55 -9.15
C ASN A 142 0.30 14.94 -8.87
N PHE A 143 0.50 15.28 -7.61
CA PHE A 143 1.07 16.59 -7.24
C PHE A 143 2.26 16.47 -6.28
N LYS A 144 2.41 15.35 -5.57
CA LYS A 144 3.50 15.16 -4.61
C LYS A 144 3.94 13.69 -4.53
N LEU A 145 5.24 13.48 -4.35
CA LEU A 145 5.88 12.18 -4.14
C LEU A 145 6.90 12.29 -3.00
N GLU A 146 6.71 11.50 -1.96
CA GLU A 146 7.68 11.33 -0.87
C GLU A 146 8.48 10.05 -1.06
N GLN A 147 9.80 10.09 -0.80
CA GLN A 147 10.69 8.93 -0.94
C GLN A 147 11.55 8.72 0.31
N PHE A 148 11.69 7.45 0.70
CA PHE A 148 12.30 7.05 1.97
C PHE A 148 13.53 6.16 1.77
N ALA A 149 14.56 6.40 2.58
CA ALA A 149 15.78 5.60 2.64
C ALA A 149 15.50 4.18 3.19
N LYS A 150 16.54 3.34 3.18
CA LYS A 150 16.45 1.95 3.69
C LYS A 150 16.09 1.91 5.17
N ASP A 151 16.49 2.90 5.96
CA ASP A 151 16.22 3.04 7.40
C ASP A 151 14.88 3.73 7.70
N GLY A 152 14.10 4.09 6.67
CA GLY A 152 12.81 4.76 6.81
C GLY A 152 12.89 6.29 6.90
N GLN A 153 14.09 6.89 6.84
CA GLN A 153 14.19 8.35 6.83
C GLN A 153 13.67 8.94 5.51
N LEU A 154 12.92 10.05 5.58
CA LEU A 154 12.56 10.84 4.41
C LEU A 154 13.84 11.39 3.75
N THR A 155 13.98 11.17 2.45
CA THR A 155 15.16 11.62 1.68
C THR A 155 14.82 12.66 0.64
N LYS A 156 13.59 12.64 0.12
CA LYS A 156 13.21 13.51 -0.99
C LYS A 156 11.69 13.69 -1.06
N ILE A 157 11.27 14.90 -1.33
CA ILE A 157 9.90 15.21 -1.75
C ILE A 157 9.97 15.82 -3.15
N THR A 158 9.21 15.30 -4.11
CA THR A 158 9.06 15.87 -5.45
C THR A 158 7.64 16.41 -5.59
N TYR A 159 7.51 17.65 -6.06
CA TYR A 159 6.25 18.32 -6.34
C TYR A 159 6.07 18.44 -7.84
N PHE A 160 4.85 18.23 -8.30
CA PHE A 160 4.49 18.23 -9.72
C PHE A 160 3.39 19.25 -9.98
N ASN A 161 3.50 19.90 -11.13
CA ASN A 161 2.41 20.70 -11.68
C ASN A 161 1.25 19.76 -12.01
N LYS A 162 0.07 19.98 -11.43
CA LYS A 162 -1.10 19.10 -11.66
C LYS A 162 -1.53 19.04 -13.12
N LYS A 163 -1.39 20.14 -13.87
CA LYS A 163 -1.84 20.23 -15.26
C LYS A 163 -0.89 19.49 -16.20
N THR A 164 0.40 19.77 -16.10
CA THR A 164 1.42 19.24 -17.03
C THR A 164 2.06 17.94 -16.56
N GLY A 165 1.99 17.63 -15.26
CA GLY A 165 2.72 16.52 -14.63
C GLY A 165 4.23 16.75 -14.51
N GLU A 166 4.71 17.93 -14.91
CA GLU A 166 6.13 18.27 -14.83
C GLU A 166 6.56 18.57 -13.38
N LYS A 167 7.85 18.38 -13.09
CA LYS A 167 8.40 18.69 -11.77
C LYS A 167 8.49 20.20 -11.61
N GLU A 168 7.97 20.72 -10.50
CA GLU A 168 8.12 22.13 -10.13
C GLU A 168 9.22 22.31 -9.09
N LYS A 169 9.25 21.42 -8.10
CA LYS A 169 10.14 21.53 -6.94
C LYS A 169 10.58 20.16 -6.47
N ILE A 170 11.83 20.05 -6.01
CA ILE A 170 12.32 18.90 -5.26
C ILE A 170 12.97 19.40 -3.97
N GLU A 171 12.51 18.89 -2.83
CA GLU A 171 13.16 19.06 -1.53
C GLU A 171 14.01 17.81 -1.25
N ILE A 172 15.28 17.99 -0.89
CA ILE A 172 16.22 16.90 -0.59
C ILE A 172 16.63 17.00 0.86
N TYR A 173 16.52 15.87 1.57
CA TYR A 173 16.77 15.77 3.00
C TYR A 173 17.99 14.92 3.29
N LYS A 174 18.75 15.30 4.32
CA LYS A 174 19.87 14.55 4.87
C LYS A 174 19.83 14.65 6.39
N ASN A 175 19.98 13.52 7.09
CA ASN A 175 19.94 13.48 8.55
C ASN A 175 18.68 14.15 9.13
N LYS A 176 17.51 13.86 8.55
CA LYS A 176 16.21 14.45 8.91
C LYS A 176 16.07 15.96 8.75
N LYS A 177 17.05 16.65 8.14
CA LYS A 177 17.00 18.09 7.85
C LYS A 177 16.92 18.35 6.35
N LEU A 178 16.22 19.42 5.96
CA LEU A 178 16.25 19.90 4.59
C LEU A 178 17.69 20.31 4.27
N LYS A 179 18.24 19.78 3.17
CA LYS A 179 19.59 20.09 2.71
C LYS A 179 19.56 21.11 1.58
N GLU A 180 18.71 20.87 0.60
CA GLU A 180 18.58 21.75 -0.57
C GLU A 180 17.19 21.61 -1.20
N THR A 181 16.77 22.66 -1.87
CA THR A 181 15.57 22.71 -2.70
C THR A 181 15.97 23.01 -4.13
N ARG A 182 15.52 22.19 -5.08
CA ARG A 182 15.68 22.40 -6.52
C ARG A 182 14.37 22.91 -7.08
N ILE A 183 14.39 24.09 -7.68
CA ILE A 183 13.22 24.74 -8.30
C ILE A 183 13.39 24.66 -9.80
N TYR A 184 12.52 23.92 -10.46
CA TYR A 184 12.57 23.65 -11.89
C TYR A 184 11.97 24.82 -12.67
N THR A 185 12.66 25.21 -13.73
CA THR A 185 12.21 26.22 -14.71
C THR A 185 11.96 25.61 -16.09
N ALA A 186 12.43 24.38 -16.33
CA ALA A 186 12.12 23.54 -17.48
C ALA A 186 12.40 22.06 -17.14
N PHE A 187 12.03 21.12 -18.03
CA PHE A 187 12.09 19.65 -17.80
C PHE A 187 13.40 19.12 -17.15
N LYS A 188 14.55 19.74 -17.43
CA LYS A 188 15.86 19.38 -16.84
C LYS A 188 16.61 20.57 -16.24
N THR A 189 16.04 21.76 -16.27
CA THR A 189 16.70 22.99 -15.82
C THR A 189 16.13 23.39 -14.48
N TYR A 190 17.00 23.60 -13.49
CA TYR A 190 16.60 24.01 -12.15
C TYR A 190 17.67 24.87 -11.51
N ARG A 191 17.24 25.75 -10.60
CA ARG A 191 18.11 26.42 -9.64
C ARG A 191 18.10 25.69 -8.31
N THR A 192 19.23 25.71 -7.60
CA THR A 192 19.36 25.07 -6.28
C THR A 192 19.45 26.13 -5.19
N VAL A 193 18.63 26.00 -4.16
CA VAL A 193 18.68 26.80 -2.94
C VAL A 193 19.14 25.87 -1.81
N LYS A 194 20.30 26.15 -1.22
CA LYS A 194 20.80 25.37 -0.07
C LYS A 194 20.10 25.83 1.20
N SER A 195 19.77 24.88 2.07
CA SER A 195 19.36 25.18 3.44
C SER A 195 20.61 25.23 4.31
N PHE A 196 20.74 26.27 5.13
CA PHE A 196 21.78 26.41 6.15
C PHE A 196 21.33 25.75 7.45
#